data_AF-A0A7C4W5C4-F1
#
_entry.id   AF-A0A7C4W5C4-F1
#
_cell.length_a   1.000
_cell.length_b   1.000
_cell.length_c   1.000
_cell.angle_alpha   90.00
_cell.angle_beta   90.00
_cell.angle_gamma   90.00
#
_symmetry.space_group_name_H-M   'P 1'
#
loop_
_entity.id
_entity.type
_entity.pdbx_description
1 polymer ?
#
loop_
_entity_poly.entity_id
_entity_poly.type
_entity_poly.pdbx_seq_one_letter_code
_entity_poly.pdbx_strand_id
1 'polypeptide(L)'
;MYEGVKEVYEAISPADFFYRNKEIAGFDNPVRATYTIIRELVENSLDACETHGILPNVYVGLTETEKTGVYRIRVEDNGCGIPKDYIPLAFGQILFGSKYVLRQSRGMFGLGGKMAILYGQITTHSSVKVVSSTGGPLKYQCELMIDIQYNKPILLRGGIKSLPNPLYWHGTIVEFEFEGDYSRAKSRIIDYFKQTAIILPYATISFITPEGVYYKFLRVTDELPNIPKEVLPHPKGVDVELIKRLIKRTRSEKMVEFLSYNFHRVGRKTAYDLLKYANIDPEKNPRDLSSDEIVRLVNAMKKYDDFLPPDASCLSPIGPNLLVKGIEKELKPEFVYAVQRKPSSYSGHPFIVEAAIAYGGGIQPPKPGEINLYRYANKIPLLYDTASDVSFKVIKSIKWNRYKLDLNMPIAFLVHIVSTKIPYKTVGKEFIADIPEVAYEIEWAIKTCARKLKSYLTSKARRIALERRVHVLEKYLPKIAQFASELAGKDPSSIDVNMLLRRIKR
;
A
#
# COMPACT_ATOMS: atom_id res chain seq x y z
N MET A 1 -23.24 57.41 1.16
CA MET A 1 -23.54 56.31 0.23
C MET A 1 -22.46 55.26 0.45
N TYR A 2 -22.78 54.14 1.11
CA TYR A 2 -21.86 53.01 1.13
C TYR A 2 -21.94 52.36 -0.24
N GLU A 3 -20.89 52.51 -1.06
CA GLU A 3 -20.68 51.67 -2.23
C GLU A 3 -20.51 50.24 -1.72
N GLY A 4 -21.63 49.53 -1.59
CA GLY A 4 -21.66 48.14 -1.21
C GLY A 4 -20.91 47.35 -2.27
N VAL A 5 -19.82 46.69 -1.86
CA VAL A 5 -19.11 45.73 -2.70
C VAL A 5 -20.14 44.70 -3.16
N LYS A 6 -20.47 44.71 -4.46
CA LYS A 6 -21.37 43.72 -5.05
C LYS A 6 -20.67 42.37 -5.04
N GLU A 7 -21.18 41.44 -4.24
CA GLU A 7 -20.69 40.06 -4.28
C GLU A 7 -21.00 39.44 -5.64
N VAL A 8 -19.97 38.89 -6.29
CA VAL A 8 -20.07 38.15 -7.55
C VAL A 8 -19.97 36.66 -7.21
N TYR A 9 -20.99 35.90 -7.56
CA TYR A 9 -21.04 34.45 -7.35
C TYR A 9 -20.53 33.72 -8.61
N GLU A 10 -19.45 32.96 -8.47
CA GLU A 10 -18.87 32.16 -9.56
C GLU A 10 -18.71 30.69 -9.16
N ALA A 11 -18.90 29.79 -10.12
CA ALA A 11 -18.64 28.36 -9.96
C ALA A 11 -17.25 28.02 -10.52
N ILE A 12 -16.48 27.23 -9.78
CA ILE A 12 -15.13 26.79 -10.18
C ILE A 12 -15.12 25.32 -10.60
N SER A 13 -14.30 24.99 -11.59
CA SER A 13 -14.11 23.61 -12.02
C SER A 13 -13.32 22.80 -10.98
N PRO A 14 -13.36 21.45 -11.03
CA PRO A 14 -12.48 20.63 -10.19
C PRO A 14 -10.99 20.97 -10.38
N ALA A 15 -10.56 21.26 -11.62
CA ALA A 15 -9.19 21.62 -11.91
C ALA A 15 -8.82 23.00 -11.33
N ASP A 16 -9.72 23.97 -11.40
CA ASP A 16 -9.53 25.28 -10.78
C ASP A 16 -9.51 25.18 -9.24
N PHE A 17 -10.37 24.36 -8.65
CA PHE A 17 -10.35 24.08 -7.21
C PHE A 17 -8.98 23.55 -6.76
N PHE A 18 -8.42 22.56 -7.45
CA PHE A 18 -7.14 21.99 -7.09
C PHE A 18 -5.95 22.89 -7.44
N TYR A 19 -6.06 23.69 -8.49
CA TYR A 19 -5.09 24.76 -8.78
C TYR A 19 -4.98 25.72 -7.60
N ARG A 20 -6.12 26.18 -7.06
CA ARG A 20 -6.18 27.07 -5.90
C ARG A 20 -5.77 26.38 -4.59
N ASN A 21 -5.96 25.07 -4.48
CA ASN A 21 -5.75 24.28 -3.26
C ASN A 21 -4.73 23.14 -3.44
N LYS A 22 -3.59 23.43 -4.07
CA LYS A 22 -2.54 22.44 -4.37
C LYS A 22 -2.04 21.65 -3.14
N GLU A 23 -2.10 22.27 -1.97
CA GLU A 23 -1.68 21.69 -0.69
C GLU A 23 -2.51 20.44 -0.32
N ILE A 24 -3.80 20.41 -0.65
CA ILE A 24 -4.71 19.29 -0.35
C ILE A 24 -4.27 18.00 -1.05
N ALA A 25 -3.65 18.13 -2.22
CA ALA A 25 -3.18 17.01 -3.02
C ALA A 25 -1.72 16.62 -2.74
N GLY A 26 -1.07 17.23 -1.73
CA GLY A 26 0.32 16.93 -1.38
C GLY A 26 1.38 17.65 -2.24
N PHE A 27 1.00 18.80 -2.81
CA PHE A 27 1.86 19.69 -3.60
C PHE A 27 2.08 21.03 -2.87
N ASP A 28 2.30 20.94 -1.55
CA ASP A 28 2.56 22.07 -0.64
C ASP A 28 3.92 22.73 -0.91
N ASN A 29 4.97 21.95 -1.12
CA ASN A 29 6.32 22.41 -1.37
C ASN A 29 7.04 21.55 -2.43
N PRO A 30 8.12 22.07 -3.06
CA PRO A 30 8.83 21.37 -4.14
C PRO A 30 9.40 20.00 -3.73
N VAL A 31 9.80 19.81 -2.46
CA VAL A 31 10.34 18.53 -1.97
C VAL A 31 9.25 17.45 -1.95
N ARG A 32 8.09 17.79 -1.36
CA ARG A 32 6.95 16.87 -1.28
C ARG A 32 6.31 16.65 -2.65
N ALA A 33 6.25 17.69 -3.49
CA ALA A 33 5.76 17.58 -4.86
C ALA A 33 6.58 16.55 -5.65
N THR A 34 7.92 16.62 -5.64
CA THR A 34 8.79 15.63 -6.29
C THR A 34 8.48 14.21 -5.82
N TYR A 35 8.36 14.00 -4.52
CA TYR A 35 8.01 12.69 -3.95
C TYR A 35 6.62 12.21 -4.39
N THR A 36 5.60 13.05 -4.26
CA THR A 36 4.20 12.74 -4.58
C THR A 36 4.05 12.40 -6.06
N ILE A 37 4.68 13.15 -6.96
CA ILE A 37 4.66 12.91 -8.41
C ILE A 37 5.20 11.52 -8.74
N ILE A 38 6.40 11.19 -8.24
CA ILE A 38 7.01 9.87 -8.48
C ILE A 38 6.13 8.76 -7.93
N ARG A 39 5.66 8.92 -6.68
CA ARG A 39 4.78 7.94 -6.02
C ARG A 39 3.52 7.67 -6.84
N GLU A 40 2.76 8.71 -7.20
CA GLU A 40 1.48 8.55 -7.88
C GLU A 40 1.61 7.94 -9.28
N LEU A 41 2.67 8.28 -10.04
CA LEU A 41 2.91 7.68 -11.36
C LEU A 41 3.31 6.20 -11.24
N VAL A 42 4.18 5.87 -10.28
CA VAL A 42 4.58 4.47 -10.02
C VAL A 42 3.41 3.64 -9.52
N GLU A 43 2.59 4.15 -8.60
CA GLU A 43 1.38 3.46 -8.11
C GLU A 43 0.40 3.15 -9.25
N ASN A 44 0.17 4.09 -10.17
CA ASN A 44 -0.71 3.85 -11.32
C ASN A 44 -0.12 2.84 -12.31
N SER A 45 1.19 2.87 -12.51
CA SER A 45 1.92 1.88 -13.34
C SER A 45 1.79 0.46 -12.79
N LEU A 46 1.97 0.31 -11.47
CA LEU A 46 1.84 -0.98 -10.77
C LEU A 46 0.38 -1.48 -10.81
N ASP A 47 -0.61 -0.61 -10.59
CA ASP A 47 -2.03 -0.95 -10.70
C ASP A 47 -2.39 -1.43 -12.11
N ALA A 48 -1.85 -0.79 -13.16
CA ALA A 48 -2.12 -1.15 -14.56
C ALA A 48 -1.62 -2.56 -14.91
N CYS A 49 -0.52 -2.98 -14.28
CA CYS A 49 0.04 -4.32 -14.43
C CYS A 49 -0.74 -5.36 -13.61
N GLU A 50 -0.86 -5.16 -12.30
CA GLU A 50 -1.41 -6.15 -11.37
C GLU A 50 -2.89 -6.47 -11.61
N THR A 51 -3.67 -5.46 -12.01
CA THR A 51 -5.12 -5.66 -12.27
C THR A 51 -5.35 -6.58 -13.46
N HIS A 52 -4.36 -6.75 -14.33
CA HIS A 52 -4.41 -7.60 -15.52
C HIS A 52 -3.53 -8.85 -15.40
N GLY A 53 -3.01 -9.15 -14.20
CA GLY A 53 -2.14 -10.31 -13.99
C GLY A 53 -0.79 -10.23 -14.70
N ILE A 54 -0.31 -9.01 -15.02
CA ILE A 54 0.99 -8.79 -15.66
C ILE A 54 2.04 -8.55 -14.57
N LEU A 55 3.18 -9.22 -14.69
CA LEU A 55 4.34 -9.00 -13.82
C LEU A 55 4.92 -7.60 -14.08
N PRO A 56 4.91 -6.68 -13.09
CA PRO A 56 5.28 -5.29 -13.33
C PRO A 56 6.76 -5.14 -13.68
N ASN A 57 7.03 -4.41 -14.74
CA ASN A 57 8.33 -3.86 -15.10
C ASN A 57 8.17 -2.36 -15.30
N VAL A 58 8.58 -1.59 -14.29
CA VAL A 58 8.41 -0.14 -14.24
C VAL A 58 9.76 0.53 -14.33
N TYR A 59 9.92 1.41 -15.31
CA TYR A 59 11.08 2.28 -15.46
C TYR A 59 10.71 3.71 -15.08
N VAL A 60 11.54 4.34 -14.26
CA VAL A 60 11.41 5.73 -13.84
C VAL A 60 12.72 6.44 -14.16
N GLY A 61 12.68 7.45 -15.02
CA GLY A 61 13.79 8.36 -15.25
C GLY A 61 13.44 9.74 -14.71
N LEU A 62 14.33 10.32 -13.91
CA LEU A 62 14.25 11.71 -13.49
C LEU A 62 15.53 12.42 -13.93
N THR A 63 15.39 13.45 -14.76
CA THR A 63 16.51 14.24 -15.27
C THR A 63 16.29 15.71 -14.94
N GLU A 64 17.29 16.38 -14.37
CA GLU A 64 17.23 17.84 -14.22
C GLU A 64 17.39 18.50 -15.60
N THR A 65 16.58 19.51 -15.88
CA THR A 65 16.64 20.26 -17.13
C THR A 65 17.71 21.36 -17.06
N GLU A 66 17.87 22.15 -18.13
CA GLU A 66 18.76 23.32 -18.12
C GLU A 66 18.31 24.39 -17.10
N LYS A 67 17.03 24.40 -16.71
CA LYS A 67 16.50 25.29 -15.68
C LYS A 67 16.66 24.63 -14.32
N THR A 68 17.47 25.25 -13.45
CA THR A 68 17.69 24.80 -12.08
C THR A 68 16.37 24.60 -11.34
N GLY A 69 16.20 23.44 -10.69
CA GLY A 69 14.97 23.13 -9.96
C GLY A 69 13.80 22.70 -10.84
N VAL A 70 13.99 22.55 -12.15
CA VAL A 70 13.00 21.95 -13.06
C VAL A 70 13.48 20.57 -13.49
N TYR A 71 12.64 19.56 -13.26
CA TYR A 71 12.92 18.17 -13.56
C TYR A 71 11.96 17.63 -14.61
N ARG A 72 12.49 16.83 -15.54
CA ARG A 72 11.72 16.01 -16.45
C ARG A 72 11.61 14.60 -15.88
N ILE A 73 10.38 14.14 -15.69
CA ILE A 73 10.10 12.77 -15.29
C ILE A 73 9.57 11.97 -16.47
N ARG A 74 10.06 10.74 -16.61
CA ARG A 74 9.58 9.75 -17.56
C ARG A 74 9.27 8.47 -16.81
N VAL A 75 8.01 8.04 -16.82
CA VAL A 75 7.59 6.75 -16.26
C VAL A 75 7.10 5.87 -17.40
N GLU A 76 7.64 4.66 -17.48
CA GLU A 76 7.27 3.64 -18.46
C GLU A 76 6.88 2.36 -17.73
N ASP A 77 5.75 1.78 -18.13
CA ASP A 77 5.25 0.51 -17.62
C ASP A 77 5.00 -0.49 -18.75
N ASN A 78 4.90 -1.76 -18.39
CA ASN A 78 4.44 -2.85 -19.25
C ASN A 78 3.00 -3.27 -18.92
N GLY A 79 2.15 -2.34 -18.49
CA GLY A 79 0.77 -2.63 -18.09
C GLY A 79 -0.15 -2.92 -19.29
N CYS A 80 -1.46 -2.83 -19.05
CA CYS A 80 -2.47 -3.05 -20.09
C CYS A 80 -2.51 -1.96 -21.18
N GLY A 81 -1.86 -0.82 -20.95
CA GLY A 81 -2.04 0.38 -21.76
C GLY A 81 -3.45 0.97 -21.66
N ILE A 82 -3.66 2.06 -22.40
CA ILE A 82 -4.91 2.81 -22.47
C ILE A 82 -5.36 2.87 -23.94
N PRO A 83 -6.63 2.52 -24.26
CA PRO A 83 -7.16 2.62 -25.62
C PRO A 83 -7.17 4.06 -26.13
N LYS A 84 -6.94 4.24 -27.43
CA LYS A 84 -6.80 5.54 -28.12
C LYS A 84 -7.79 6.61 -27.64
N ASP A 85 -9.07 6.26 -27.62
CA ASP A 85 -10.16 7.23 -27.37
C ASP A 85 -10.20 7.71 -25.91
N TYR A 86 -9.62 6.94 -24.98
CA TYR A 86 -9.58 7.27 -23.57
C TYR A 86 -8.29 7.97 -23.15
N ILE A 87 -7.23 7.98 -23.97
CA ILE A 87 -5.94 8.59 -23.61
C ILE A 87 -6.12 10.06 -23.17
N PRO A 88 -6.81 10.94 -23.94
CA PRO A 88 -6.92 12.34 -23.54
C PRO A 88 -7.70 12.51 -22.23
N LEU A 89 -8.78 11.76 -22.04
CA LEU A 89 -9.62 11.84 -20.84
C LEU A 89 -8.90 11.27 -19.60
N ALA A 90 -8.11 10.21 -19.79
CA ALA A 90 -7.36 9.55 -18.73
C ALA A 90 -6.27 10.45 -18.11
N PHE A 91 -5.71 11.39 -18.88
CA PHE A 91 -4.66 12.30 -18.41
C PHE A 91 -5.10 13.76 -18.27
N GLY A 92 -6.13 14.19 -19.01
CA GLY A 92 -6.50 15.60 -19.09
C GLY A 92 -7.86 15.98 -18.50
N GLN A 93 -8.62 15.04 -17.92
CA GLN A 93 -9.88 15.33 -17.22
C GLN A 93 -9.82 14.88 -15.76
N ILE A 94 -9.83 15.82 -14.82
CA ILE A 94 -9.81 15.53 -13.38
C ILE A 94 -11.15 14.91 -12.97
N LEU A 95 -11.10 13.92 -12.06
CA LEU A 95 -12.25 13.08 -11.67
C LEU A 95 -12.89 12.31 -12.84
N PHE A 96 -12.06 11.92 -13.82
CA PHE A 96 -12.38 10.88 -14.78
C PHE A 96 -11.66 9.58 -14.42
N GLY A 97 -12.24 8.41 -14.62
CA GLY A 97 -11.49 7.18 -14.44
C GLY A 97 -12.33 5.94 -14.24
N SER A 98 -11.65 4.80 -14.30
CA SER A 98 -12.24 3.47 -14.10
C SER A 98 -12.26 3.04 -12.63
N LYS A 99 -11.85 3.90 -11.70
CA LYS A 99 -11.66 3.59 -10.27
C LYS A 99 -12.89 3.89 -9.37
N TYR A 100 -14.08 4.15 -9.94
CA TYR A 100 -15.32 4.40 -9.16
C TYR A 100 -16.03 3.14 -8.65
N VAL A 101 -15.51 1.99 -9.03
CA VAL A 101 -15.94 0.68 -8.56
C VAL A 101 -15.36 0.42 -7.17
N LEU A 102 -16.15 -0.18 -6.28
CA LEU A 102 -15.65 -0.64 -4.99
C LEU A 102 -14.79 -1.89 -5.20
N ARG A 103 -13.48 -1.68 -5.28
CA ARG A 103 -12.43 -2.71 -5.38
C ARG A 103 -11.21 -2.25 -4.61
N GLN A 104 -10.37 -3.19 -4.20
CA GLN A 104 -9.05 -2.83 -3.67
C GLN A 104 -8.20 -2.18 -4.78
N SER A 105 -7.69 -0.98 -4.51
CA SER A 105 -6.72 -0.28 -5.36
C SER A 105 -5.75 0.53 -4.51
N ARG A 106 -4.59 0.89 -5.08
CA ARG A 106 -3.63 1.82 -4.48
C ARG A 106 -4.19 3.25 -4.46
N GLY A 107 -4.70 3.70 -5.60
CA GLY A 107 -5.34 5.02 -5.75
C GLY A 107 -6.82 5.02 -5.36
N MET A 108 -7.29 6.06 -4.63
CA MET A 108 -8.69 6.18 -4.19
C MET A 108 -9.60 6.90 -5.20
N PHE A 109 -9.08 7.86 -5.98
CA PHE A 109 -9.94 8.78 -6.78
C PHE A 109 -9.52 8.98 -8.24
N GLY A 110 -8.46 8.30 -8.72
CA GLY A 110 -7.91 8.57 -10.06
C GLY A 110 -7.44 10.03 -10.25
N LEU A 111 -7.11 10.70 -9.14
CA LEU A 111 -6.70 12.11 -9.08
C LEU A 111 -5.18 12.29 -9.17
N GLY A 112 -4.39 11.49 -8.46
CA GLY A 112 -2.98 11.79 -8.20
C GLY A 112 -2.10 11.97 -9.45
N GLY A 113 -2.20 11.07 -10.43
CA GLY A 113 -1.44 11.21 -11.69
C GLY A 113 -1.81 12.46 -12.49
N LYS A 114 -3.07 12.88 -12.47
CA LYS A 114 -3.53 14.11 -13.13
C LYS A 114 -3.13 15.35 -12.36
N MET A 115 -3.13 15.26 -11.04
CA MET A 115 -2.61 16.32 -10.18
C MET A 115 -1.12 16.56 -10.40
N ALA A 116 -0.36 15.48 -10.65
CA ALA A 116 1.05 15.58 -11.03
C ALA A 116 1.23 16.33 -12.36
N ILE A 117 0.41 16.00 -13.37
CA ILE A 117 0.41 16.69 -14.67
C ILE A 117 -0.02 18.15 -14.53
N LEU A 118 -1.10 18.41 -13.78
CA LEU A 118 -1.59 19.75 -13.54
C LEU A 118 -0.53 20.60 -12.84
N TYR A 119 0.13 20.06 -11.82
CA TYR A 119 1.23 20.73 -11.12
C TYR A 119 2.37 21.08 -12.08
N GLY A 120 2.82 20.12 -12.90
CA GLY A 120 3.85 20.37 -13.92
C GLY A 120 3.45 21.50 -14.89
N GLN A 121 2.21 21.49 -15.38
CA GLN A 121 1.68 22.54 -16.25
C GLN A 121 1.63 23.91 -15.56
N ILE A 122 1.26 23.98 -14.28
CA ILE A 122 1.19 25.25 -13.55
C ILE A 122 2.59 25.82 -13.32
N THR A 123 3.56 24.99 -12.93
CA THR A 123 4.89 25.46 -12.54
C THR A 123 5.82 25.70 -13.73
N THR A 124 5.69 24.90 -14.79
CA THR A 124 6.62 24.95 -15.94
C THR A 124 5.97 25.34 -17.25
N HIS A 125 4.64 25.43 -17.30
CA HIS A 125 3.87 25.59 -18.54
C HIS A 125 4.19 24.52 -19.60
N SER A 126 4.66 23.34 -19.17
CA SER A 126 4.93 22.20 -20.05
C SER A 126 3.66 21.39 -20.33
N SER A 127 3.65 20.72 -21.48
CA SER A 127 2.63 19.73 -21.83
C SER A 127 3.06 18.34 -21.38
N VAL A 128 2.10 17.44 -21.19
CA VAL A 128 2.39 16.02 -20.95
C VAL A 128 2.40 15.26 -22.26
N LYS A 129 3.48 14.51 -22.48
CA LYS A 129 3.63 13.57 -23.57
C LYS A 129 3.25 12.17 -23.09
N VAL A 130 2.35 11.54 -23.82
CA VAL A 130 1.84 10.20 -23.51
C VAL A 130 2.04 9.29 -24.71
N VAL A 131 2.58 8.09 -24.46
CA VAL A 131 2.61 6.99 -25.43
C VAL A 131 1.92 5.78 -24.82
N SER A 132 1.00 5.14 -25.53
CA SER A 132 0.23 4.03 -25.01
C SER A 132 -0.09 2.99 -26.09
N SER A 133 -0.07 1.71 -25.72
CA SER A 133 -0.59 0.62 -26.56
C SER A 133 -1.16 -0.50 -25.71
N THR A 134 -2.23 -1.12 -26.20
CA THR A 134 -2.87 -2.30 -25.59
C THR A 134 -2.33 -3.62 -26.18
N GLY A 135 -1.11 -3.61 -26.75
CA GLY A 135 -0.50 -4.78 -27.39
C GLY A 135 -0.93 -5.03 -28.84
N GLY A 136 -1.54 -4.03 -29.48
CA GLY A 136 -1.90 -4.09 -30.90
C GLY A 136 -0.76 -3.71 -31.85
N PRO A 137 -0.98 -3.78 -33.18
CA PRO A 137 0.03 -3.43 -34.19
C PRO A 137 0.36 -1.92 -34.23
N LEU A 138 -0.41 -1.11 -33.49
CA LEU A 138 -0.21 0.33 -33.38
C LEU A 138 0.04 0.72 -31.92
N LYS A 139 0.80 1.80 -31.75
CA LYS A 139 0.92 2.55 -30.51
C LYS A 139 0.51 4.00 -30.78
N TYR A 140 -0.08 4.63 -29.78
CA TYR A 140 -0.63 5.98 -29.91
C TYR A 140 0.22 6.95 -29.10
N GLN A 141 0.56 8.09 -29.71
CA GLN A 141 1.31 9.16 -29.07
C GLN A 141 0.52 10.46 -29.15
N CYS A 142 0.42 11.19 -28.05
CA CYS A 142 -0.12 12.55 -28.05
C CYS A 142 0.59 13.42 -27.01
N GLU A 143 0.52 14.73 -27.25
CA GLU A 143 0.86 15.76 -26.27
C GLU A 143 -0.40 16.52 -25.89
N LEU A 144 -0.62 16.74 -24.60
CA LEU A 144 -1.81 17.39 -24.10
C LEU A 144 -1.54 18.32 -22.91
N MET A 145 -2.46 19.24 -22.71
CA MET A 145 -2.55 20.12 -21.54
C MET A 145 -3.96 19.98 -20.94
N ILE A 146 -4.11 20.43 -19.70
CA ILE A 146 -5.39 20.48 -18.99
C ILE A 146 -5.95 21.89 -19.11
N ASP A 147 -7.16 22.00 -19.65
CA ASP A 147 -7.97 23.20 -19.51
C ASP A 147 -8.44 23.31 -18.05
N ILE A 148 -7.83 24.22 -17.29
CA ILE A 148 -8.14 24.39 -15.86
C ILE A 148 -9.55 24.97 -15.69
N GLN A 149 -10.01 25.84 -16.58
CA GLN A 149 -11.31 26.48 -16.47
C GLN A 149 -12.45 25.50 -16.76
N TYR A 150 -12.30 24.67 -17.78
CA TYR A 150 -13.36 23.76 -18.22
C TYR A 150 -13.17 22.29 -17.81
N ASN A 151 -12.04 21.95 -17.17
CA ASN A 151 -11.66 20.59 -16.80
C ASN A 151 -11.72 19.61 -17.99
N LYS A 152 -11.07 19.98 -19.10
CA LYS A 152 -11.04 19.20 -20.34
C LYS A 152 -9.61 19.06 -20.87
N PRO A 153 -9.28 17.97 -21.56
CA PRO A 153 -8.00 17.84 -22.25
C PRO A 153 -7.93 18.79 -23.45
N ILE A 154 -6.80 19.48 -23.60
CA ILE A 154 -6.43 20.25 -24.78
C ILE A 154 -5.32 19.46 -25.49
N LEU A 155 -5.63 18.87 -26.65
CA LEU A 155 -4.62 18.22 -27.48
C LEU A 155 -3.80 19.27 -28.23
N LEU A 156 -2.47 19.15 -28.16
CA LEU A 156 -1.58 20.01 -28.93
C LEU A 156 -1.59 19.68 -30.42
N ARG A 157 -0.97 20.55 -31.23
CA ARG A 157 -0.93 20.41 -32.70
C ARG A 157 -0.42 19.02 -33.09
N GLY A 158 -1.22 18.32 -33.90
CA GLY A 158 -0.95 16.94 -34.36
C GLY A 158 -1.79 15.87 -33.69
N GLY A 159 -2.59 16.21 -32.66
CA GLY A 159 -3.58 15.32 -32.06
C GLY A 159 -2.99 13.98 -31.60
N ILE A 160 -3.76 12.90 -31.76
CA ILE A 160 -3.28 11.54 -31.46
C ILE A 160 -2.64 10.93 -32.70
N LYS A 161 -1.31 10.80 -32.68
CA LYS A 161 -0.51 10.15 -33.71
C LYS A 161 -0.56 8.64 -33.55
N SER A 162 -0.81 7.92 -34.65
CA SER A 162 -0.73 6.46 -34.70
C SER A 162 0.62 6.05 -35.26
N LEU A 163 1.37 5.24 -34.52
CA LEU A 163 2.71 4.79 -34.88
C LEU A 163 2.73 3.26 -35.00
N PRO A 164 3.54 2.69 -35.90
CA PRO A 164 3.77 1.24 -35.95
C PRO A 164 4.30 0.69 -34.62
N ASN A 165 3.81 -0.47 -34.21
CA ASN A 165 4.22 -1.21 -33.02
C ASN A 165 4.70 -2.63 -33.40
N PRO A 166 5.85 -2.75 -34.07
CA PRO A 166 6.32 -4.04 -34.62
C PRO A 166 6.61 -5.09 -33.53
N LEU A 167 6.90 -4.65 -32.30
CA LEU A 167 7.17 -5.53 -31.16
C LEU A 167 5.91 -5.86 -30.36
N TYR A 168 4.72 -5.41 -30.78
CA TYR A 168 3.47 -5.58 -30.04
C TYR A 168 3.60 -5.17 -28.57
N TRP A 169 4.38 -4.12 -28.32
CA TRP A 169 4.58 -3.58 -26.97
C TRP A 169 3.23 -3.17 -26.39
N HIS A 170 3.03 -3.43 -25.10
CA HIS A 170 1.87 -3.00 -24.33
C HIS A 170 2.34 -2.24 -23.09
N GLY A 171 1.61 -1.20 -22.73
CA GLY A 171 1.96 -0.35 -21.60
C GLY A 171 1.69 1.12 -21.86
N THR A 172 2.18 1.95 -20.92
CA THR A 172 2.06 3.40 -20.99
C THR A 172 3.39 4.07 -20.67
N ILE A 173 3.69 5.16 -21.39
CA ILE A 173 4.78 6.08 -21.11
C ILE A 173 4.17 7.45 -20.83
N VAL A 174 4.55 8.06 -19.72
CA VAL A 174 4.14 9.42 -19.33
C VAL A 174 5.40 10.24 -19.10
N GLU A 175 5.50 11.38 -19.77
CA GLU A 175 6.65 12.29 -19.71
C GLU A 175 6.19 13.75 -19.62
N PHE A 176 6.69 14.50 -18.63
CA PHE A 176 6.43 15.93 -18.47
C PHE A 176 7.47 16.58 -17.55
N GLU A 177 7.45 17.92 -17.48
CA GLU A 177 8.35 18.71 -16.65
C GLU A 177 7.61 19.33 -15.45
N PHE A 178 8.29 19.46 -14.32
CA PHE A 178 7.75 20.10 -13.12
C PHE A 178 8.85 20.77 -12.30
N GLU A 179 8.48 21.76 -11.50
CA GLU A 179 9.39 22.40 -10.55
C GLU A 179 9.48 21.54 -9.28
N GLY A 180 10.68 21.26 -8.78
CA GLY A 180 10.88 20.33 -7.67
C GLY A 180 12.20 20.53 -6.94
N ASP A 181 12.41 19.72 -5.90
CA ASP A 181 13.71 19.64 -5.20
C ASP A 181 14.05 18.16 -4.95
N TYR A 182 14.80 17.56 -5.89
CA TYR A 182 15.24 16.17 -5.76
C TYR A 182 16.29 16.00 -4.66
N SER A 183 17.23 16.93 -4.52
CA SER A 183 18.33 16.83 -3.56
C SER A 183 17.84 16.61 -2.13
N ARG A 184 16.79 17.33 -1.71
CA ARG A 184 16.17 17.14 -0.39
C ARG A 184 15.20 15.94 -0.35
N ALA A 185 14.52 15.63 -1.45
CA ALA A 185 13.57 14.51 -1.52
C ALA A 185 14.23 13.13 -1.67
N LYS A 186 15.50 13.09 -2.10
CA LYS A 186 16.26 11.90 -2.50
C LYS A 186 16.12 10.74 -1.51
N SER A 187 16.41 10.99 -0.24
CA SER A 187 16.36 9.95 0.80
C SER A 187 14.98 9.27 0.85
N ARG A 188 13.90 10.06 0.82
CA ARG A 188 12.52 9.56 0.88
C ARG A 188 12.11 8.83 -0.40
N ILE A 189 12.55 9.29 -1.56
CA ILE A 189 12.28 8.63 -2.84
C ILE A 189 12.97 7.26 -2.90
N ILE A 190 14.23 7.18 -2.46
CA ILE A 190 14.95 5.91 -2.40
C ILE A 190 14.31 4.95 -1.39
N ASP A 191 13.89 5.44 -0.23
CA ASP A 191 13.15 4.63 0.75
C ASP A 191 11.82 4.14 0.19
N TYR A 192 11.10 4.96 -0.58
CA TYR A 192 9.87 4.55 -1.27
C TYR A 192 10.12 3.37 -2.21
N PHE A 193 11.13 3.46 -3.08
CA PHE A 193 11.45 2.37 -3.99
C PHE A 193 11.90 1.10 -3.26
N LYS A 194 12.75 1.22 -2.23
CA LYS A 194 13.17 0.09 -1.39
C LYS A 194 11.97 -0.58 -0.72
N GLN A 195 11.09 0.20 -0.07
CA GLN A 195 9.92 -0.36 0.59
C GLN A 195 8.90 -0.95 -0.39
N THR A 196 8.77 -0.35 -1.58
CA THR A 196 7.96 -0.91 -2.68
C THR A 196 8.54 -2.25 -3.16
N ALA A 197 9.87 -2.37 -3.24
CA ALA A 197 10.53 -3.62 -3.60
C ALA A 197 10.39 -4.73 -2.54
N ILE A 198 10.27 -4.37 -1.26
CA ILE A 198 9.95 -5.31 -0.17
C ILE A 198 8.53 -5.86 -0.34
N ILE A 199 7.56 -4.97 -0.55
CA ILE A 199 6.14 -5.36 -0.55
C ILE A 199 5.73 -6.02 -1.88
N LEU A 200 6.47 -5.76 -2.96
CA LEU A 200 6.26 -6.31 -4.31
C LEU A 200 7.48 -7.11 -4.78
N PRO A 201 7.75 -8.32 -4.22
CA PRO A 201 8.89 -9.14 -4.62
C PRO A 201 8.83 -9.60 -6.09
N TYR A 202 7.66 -9.52 -6.72
CA TYR A 202 7.41 -9.88 -8.11
C TYR A 202 7.56 -8.72 -9.10
N ALA A 203 7.74 -7.48 -8.62
CA ALA A 203 7.91 -6.32 -9.48
C ALA A 203 9.40 -6.08 -9.77
N THR A 204 9.70 -5.69 -11.00
CA THR A 204 11.00 -5.12 -11.37
C THR A 204 10.85 -3.61 -11.50
N ILE A 205 11.63 -2.86 -10.72
CA ILE A 205 11.58 -1.39 -10.72
C ILE A 205 12.98 -0.85 -11.01
N SER A 206 13.08 -0.01 -12.02
CA SER A 206 14.32 0.67 -12.42
C SER A 206 14.16 2.17 -12.20
N PHE A 207 15.12 2.81 -11.52
CA PHE A 207 15.10 4.25 -11.27
C PHE A 207 16.45 4.87 -11.65
N ILE A 208 16.44 5.83 -12.58
CA ILE A 208 17.59 6.68 -12.89
C ILE A 208 17.39 8.02 -12.20
N THR A 209 18.36 8.41 -11.37
CA THR A 209 18.37 9.71 -10.68
C THR A 209 18.88 10.83 -11.60
N PRO A 210 18.62 12.11 -11.26
CA PRO A 210 19.21 13.26 -11.97
C PRO A 210 20.74 13.26 -11.99
N GLU A 211 21.35 12.61 -10.99
CA GLU A 211 22.81 12.47 -10.85
C GLU A 211 23.38 11.33 -11.73
N GLY A 212 22.54 10.61 -12.47
CA GLY A 212 22.94 9.46 -13.30
C GLY A 212 23.12 8.15 -12.54
N VAL A 213 22.71 8.08 -11.26
CA VAL A 213 22.76 6.83 -10.48
C VAL A 213 21.61 5.93 -10.90
N TYR A 214 21.92 4.69 -11.28
CA TYR A 214 20.94 3.68 -11.65
C TYR A 214 20.64 2.73 -10.49
N TYR A 215 19.43 2.79 -9.97
CA TYR A 215 18.89 1.84 -9.00
C TYR A 215 18.05 0.79 -9.72
N LYS A 216 18.31 -0.49 -9.45
CA LYS A 216 17.55 -1.60 -10.02
C LYS A 216 17.10 -2.56 -8.94
N PHE A 217 15.79 -2.64 -8.75
CA PHE A 217 15.13 -3.57 -7.85
C PHE A 217 14.56 -4.72 -8.70
N LEU A 218 15.30 -5.82 -8.81
CA LEU A 218 14.89 -6.98 -9.60
C LEU A 218 13.78 -7.78 -8.91
N ARG A 219 12.86 -8.38 -9.67
CA ARG A 219 11.93 -9.36 -9.08
C ARG A 219 12.69 -10.62 -8.61
N VAL A 220 12.15 -11.31 -7.61
CA VAL A 220 12.66 -12.60 -7.10
C VAL A 220 11.66 -13.75 -7.23
N THR A 221 10.47 -13.46 -7.75
CA THR A 221 9.39 -14.42 -7.91
C THR A 221 8.49 -14.00 -9.06
N ASP A 222 7.97 -14.97 -9.81
CA ASP A 222 6.98 -14.74 -10.87
C ASP A 222 5.54 -15.04 -10.41
N GLU A 223 5.38 -15.39 -9.12
CA GLU A 223 4.10 -15.59 -8.46
C GLU A 223 3.43 -14.24 -8.15
N LEU A 224 2.27 -13.99 -8.78
CA LEU A 224 1.41 -12.85 -8.46
C LEU A 224 0.38 -13.23 -7.39
N PRO A 225 0.00 -12.29 -6.51
CA PRO A 225 -1.15 -12.48 -5.63
C PRO A 225 -2.45 -12.50 -6.44
N ASN A 226 -3.53 -12.99 -5.83
CA ASN A 226 -4.86 -13.01 -6.45
C ASN A 226 -5.28 -11.61 -6.90
N ILE A 227 -5.91 -11.51 -8.06
CA ILE A 227 -6.38 -10.22 -8.60
C ILE A 227 -7.58 -9.74 -7.78
N PRO A 228 -7.61 -8.45 -7.36
CA PRO A 228 -8.76 -7.92 -6.63
C PRO A 228 -10.01 -7.91 -7.50
N LYS A 229 -11.17 -8.22 -6.91
CA LYS A 229 -12.46 -8.26 -7.60
C LYS A 229 -13.32 -7.07 -7.19
N GLU A 230 -14.20 -6.66 -8.11
CA GLU A 230 -15.28 -5.73 -7.81
C GLU A 230 -16.28 -6.37 -6.84
N VAL A 231 -16.74 -5.59 -5.86
CA VAL A 231 -17.73 -6.03 -4.88
C VAL A 231 -18.82 -4.99 -4.68
N LEU A 232 -20.04 -5.44 -4.39
CA LEU A 232 -21.13 -4.56 -4.00
C LEU A 232 -20.86 -3.92 -2.61
N PRO A 233 -21.44 -2.76 -2.31
CA PRO A 233 -21.34 -2.15 -0.99
C PRO A 233 -22.01 -3.04 0.08
N HIS A 234 -21.42 -3.11 1.26
CA HIS A 234 -22.02 -3.79 2.40
C HIS A 234 -22.94 -2.85 3.19
N PRO A 235 -24.13 -3.28 3.66
CA PRO A 235 -25.10 -2.43 4.36
C PRO A 235 -24.54 -1.57 5.49
N LYS A 236 -23.69 -2.13 6.36
CA LYS A 236 -23.08 -1.41 7.49
C LYS A 236 -22.19 -0.21 7.09
N GLY A 237 -21.78 -0.11 5.82
CA GLY A 237 -20.91 0.95 5.31
C GLY A 237 -21.62 2.00 4.45
N VAL A 238 -22.94 1.96 4.38
CA VAL A 238 -23.74 2.77 3.45
C VAL A 238 -24.08 4.13 4.05
N ASP A 239 -24.16 5.14 3.18
CA ASP A 239 -24.66 6.48 3.49
C ASP A 239 -25.92 6.82 2.67
N VAL A 240 -26.58 7.92 3.04
CA VAL A 240 -27.82 8.40 2.42
C VAL A 240 -27.62 8.69 0.93
N GLU A 241 -26.47 9.25 0.56
CA GLU A 241 -26.16 9.63 -0.81
C GLU A 241 -25.97 8.40 -1.72
N LEU A 242 -25.29 7.36 -1.22
CA LEU A 242 -25.15 6.09 -1.92
C LEU A 242 -26.52 5.45 -2.16
N ILE A 243 -27.42 5.43 -1.17
CA ILE A 243 -28.80 4.94 -1.35
C ILE A 243 -29.50 5.73 -2.45
N LYS A 244 -29.45 7.07 -2.41
CA LYS A 244 -30.08 7.92 -3.43
C LYS A 244 -29.55 7.62 -4.83
N ARG A 245 -28.23 7.43 -4.99
CA ARG A 245 -27.62 7.05 -6.27
C ARG A 245 -28.07 5.68 -6.75
N LEU A 246 -28.14 4.71 -5.84
CA LEU A 246 -28.60 3.35 -6.15
C LEU A 246 -30.08 3.36 -6.57
N ILE A 247 -30.95 4.10 -5.87
CA ILE A 247 -32.37 4.25 -6.23
C ILE A 247 -32.52 4.87 -7.63
N LYS A 248 -31.75 5.90 -7.97
CA LYS A 248 -31.79 6.52 -9.31
C LYS A 248 -31.39 5.56 -10.43
N ARG A 249 -30.53 4.59 -10.15
CA ARG A 249 -29.99 3.64 -11.15
C ARG A 249 -30.71 2.30 -11.16
N THR A 250 -31.41 1.95 -10.08
CA THR A 250 -32.02 0.63 -9.93
C THR A 250 -33.15 0.42 -10.92
N ARG A 251 -33.32 -0.84 -11.32
CA ARG A 251 -34.48 -1.32 -12.10
C ARG A 251 -35.46 -2.10 -11.24
N SER A 252 -35.15 -2.30 -9.96
CA SER A 252 -35.98 -3.11 -9.06
C SER A 252 -37.27 -2.37 -8.73
N GLU A 253 -38.40 -3.07 -8.78
CA GLU A 253 -39.72 -2.51 -8.47
C GLU A 253 -40.09 -2.66 -6.99
N LYS A 254 -39.38 -3.54 -6.26
CA LYS A 254 -39.63 -3.86 -4.85
C LYS A 254 -38.40 -3.62 -4.00
N MET A 255 -38.62 -3.18 -2.76
CA MET A 255 -37.52 -2.92 -1.81
C MET A 255 -36.72 -4.17 -1.45
N VAL A 256 -37.38 -5.34 -1.33
CA VAL A 256 -36.68 -6.61 -1.06
C VAL A 256 -35.67 -6.94 -2.17
N GLU A 257 -36.09 -6.77 -3.42
CA GLU A 257 -35.24 -7.02 -4.58
C GLU A 257 -34.11 -6.01 -4.66
N PHE A 258 -34.44 -4.73 -4.49
CA PHE A 258 -33.47 -3.65 -4.45
C PHE A 258 -32.34 -3.93 -3.46
N LEU A 259 -32.68 -4.34 -2.23
CA LEU A 259 -31.69 -4.65 -1.22
C LEU A 259 -30.86 -5.89 -1.58
N SER A 260 -31.49 -6.93 -2.13
CA SER A 260 -30.78 -8.16 -2.47
C SER A 260 -29.81 -8.02 -3.67
N TYR A 261 -30.11 -7.16 -4.64
CA TYR A 261 -29.29 -6.98 -5.84
C TYR A 261 -28.18 -5.95 -5.68
N ASN A 262 -28.35 -4.96 -4.81
CA ASN A 262 -27.42 -3.82 -4.72
C ASN A 262 -26.47 -3.91 -3.53
N PHE A 263 -26.68 -4.84 -2.59
CA PHE A 263 -25.86 -4.97 -1.39
C PHE A 263 -25.22 -6.34 -1.27
N HIS A 264 -23.97 -6.32 -0.83
CA HIS A 264 -23.19 -7.53 -0.62
C HIS A 264 -23.72 -8.30 0.61
N ARG A 265 -23.83 -9.63 0.47
CA ARG A 265 -24.26 -10.56 1.52
C ARG A 265 -25.68 -10.31 2.06
N VAL A 266 -26.55 -9.70 1.27
CA VAL A 266 -27.97 -9.51 1.59
C VAL A 266 -28.83 -10.44 0.74
N GLY A 267 -29.39 -11.49 1.37
CA GLY A 267 -30.40 -12.34 0.73
C GLY A 267 -31.82 -11.77 0.87
N ARG A 268 -32.79 -12.36 0.18
CA ARG A 268 -34.22 -11.95 0.27
C ARG A 268 -34.75 -11.98 1.71
N LYS A 269 -34.39 -13.01 2.49
CA LYS A 269 -34.80 -13.15 3.90
C LYS A 269 -34.25 -11.99 4.75
N THR A 270 -32.94 -11.77 4.70
CA THR A 270 -32.27 -10.67 5.42
C THR A 270 -32.80 -9.30 5.01
N ALA A 271 -33.06 -9.09 3.70
CA ALA A 271 -33.67 -7.87 3.20
C ALA A 271 -35.06 -7.64 3.82
N TYR A 272 -35.89 -8.70 3.86
CA TYR A 272 -37.22 -8.64 4.44
C TYR A 272 -37.18 -8.36 5.96
N ASP A 273 -36.30 -9.03 6.69
CA ASP A 273 -36.11 -8.82 8.14
C ASP A 273 -35.60 -7.40 8.45
N LEU A 274 -34.68 -6.86 7.64
CA LEU A 274 -34.22 -5.48 7.74
C LEU A 274 -35.35 -4.47 7.47
N LEU A 275 -36.16 -4.68 6.42
CA LEU A 275 -37.24 -3.77 6.07
C LEU A 275 -38.31 -3.73 7.16
N LYS A 276 -38.62 -4.89 7.76
CA LYS A 276 -39.46 -4.96 8.96
C LYS A 276 -38.86 -4.18 10.12
N TYR A 277 -37.57 -4.35 10.39
CA TYR A 277 -36.87 -3.61 11.44
C TYR A 277 -36.88 -2.08 11.19
N ALA A 278 -36.77 -1.66 9.94
CA ALA A 278 -36.82 -0.26 9.52
C ALA A 278 -38.25 0.32 9.43
N ASN A 279 -39.28 -0.52 9.62
CA ASN A 279 -40.70 -0.19 9.39
C ASN A 279 -40.96 0.38 7.98
N ILE A 280 -40.40 -0.29 6.96
CA ILE A 280 -40.59 0.03 5.54
C ILE A 280 -41.28 -1.17 4.89
N ASP A 281 -42.31 -0.91 4.08
CA ASP A 281 -43.02 -1.95 3.35
C ASP A 281 -42.07 -2.66 2.35
N PRO A 282 -41.89 -3.99 2.48
CA PRO A 282 -41.08 -4.82 1.58
C PRO A 282 -41.41 -4.70 0.09
N GLU A 283 -42.69 -4.45 -0.23
CA GLU A 283 -43.19 -4.40 -1.60
C GLU A 283 -43.21 -2.98 -2.18
N LYS A 284 -42.88 -1.96 -1.37
CA LYS A 284 -42.82 -0.58 -1.82
C LYS A 284 -41.78 -0.40 -2.92
N ASN A 285 -42.06 0.50 -3.85
CA ASN A 285 -41.10 0.87 -4.88
C ASN A 285 -39.94 1.70 -4.28
N PRO A 286 -38.67 1.31 -4.51
CA PRO A 286 -37.51 2.07 -4.02
C PRO A 286 -37.49 3.54 -4.44
N ARG A 287 -38.11 3.88 -5.58
CA ARG A 287 -38.17 5.26 -6.12
C ARG A 287 -39.14 6.16 -5.37
N ASP A 288 -40.08 5.58 -4.62
CA ASP A 288 -41.12 6.29 -3.88
C ASP A 288 -40.74 6.50 -2.41
N LEU A 289 -39.48 6.23 -2.04
CA LEU A 289 -38.98 6.47 -0.68
C LEU A 289 -38.83 7.96 -0.39
N SER A 290 -39.38 8.40 0.74
CA SER A 290 -39.17 9.76 1.24
C SER A 290 -37.75 9.94 1.80
N SER A 291 -37.30 11.19 1.92
CA SER A 291 -35.98 11.49 2.52
C SER A 291 -35.84 10.92 3.94
N ASP A 292 -36.92 10.96 4.73
CA ASP A 292 -36.93 10.44 6.10
C ASP A 292 -36.87 8.92 6.12
N GLU A 293 -37.57 8.25 5.20
CA GLU A 293 -37.50 6.80 5.04
C GLU A 293 -36.09 6.34 4.67
N ILE A 294 -35.39 7.08 3.79
CA ILE A 294 -34.00 6.78 3.43
C ILE A 294 -33.08 6.89 4.65
N VAL A 295 -33.23 7.95 5.47
CA VAL A 295 -32.44 8.12 6.69
C VAL A 295 -32.73 6.99 7.69
N ARG A 296 -34.00 6.61 7.85
CA ARG A 296 -34.39 5.46 8.69
C ARG A 296 -33.77 4.16 8.19
N LEU A 297 -33.82 3.89 6.88
CA LEU A 297 -33.21 2.71 6.28
C LEU A 297 -31.69 2.66 6.54
N VAL A 298 -30.98 3.76 6.33
CA VAL A 298 -29.52 3.82 6.56
C VAL A 298 -29.18 3.59 8.04
N ASN A 299 -29.94 4.18 8.95
CA ASN A 299 -29.75 3.96 10.39
C ASN A 299 -30.04 2.52 10.78
N ALA A 300 -31.09 1.91 10.20
CA ALA A 300 -31.39 0.49 10.37
C ALA A 300 -30.25 -0.39 9.85
N MET A 301 -29.72 -0.11 8.66
CA MET A 301 -28.59 -0.86 8.08
C MET A 301 -27.32 -0.83 8.95
N LYS A 302 -27.07 0.27 9.68
CA LYS A 302 -25.91 0.39 10.57
C LYS A 302 -26.07 -0.36 11.89
N LYS A 303 -27.30 -0.40 12.42
CA LYS A 303 -27.61 -1.02 13.73
C LYS A 303 -27.99 -2.49 13.64
N TYR A 304 -28.39 -2.97 12.46
CA TYR A 304 -28.79 -4.35 12.27
C TYR A 304 -27.58 -5.30 12.35
N ASP A 305 -27.62 -6.24 13.29
CA ASP A 305 -26.48 -7.10 13.62
C ASP A 305 -26.44 -8.43 12.88
N ASP A 306 -27.57 -8.89 12.33
CA ASP A 306 -27.65 -10.20 11.64
C ASP A 306 -27.10 -10.18 10.21
N PHE A 307 -26.42 -9.10 9.81
CA PHE A 307 -25.65 -9.11 8.56
C PHE A 307 -24.45 -10.03 8.69
N LEU A 308 -24.27 -10.90 7.70
CA LEU A 308 -23.03 -11.63 7.53
C LEU A 308 -21.88 -10.64 7.29
N PRO A 309 -20.68 -10.87 7.85
CA PRO A 309 -19.54 -10.01 7.60
C PRO A 309 -19.22 -9.97 6.09
N PRO A 310 -18.69 -8.84 5.59
CA PRO A 310 -18.33 -8.70 4.19
C PRO A 310 -17.29 -9.76 3.80
N ASP A 311 -17.50 -10.35 2.64
CA ASP A 311 -16.56 -11.31 2.08
C ASP A 311 -15.24 -10.63 1.69
N ALA A 312 -14.13 -11.29 2.02
CA ALA A 312 -12.80 -10.78 1.76
C ALA A 312 -12.15 -11.39 0.51
N SER A 313 -12.82 -12.27 -0.23
CA SER A 313 -12.28 -12.83 -1.49
C SER A 313 -12.11 -11.77 -2.58
N CYS A 314 -12.71 -10.59 -2.41
CA CYS A 314 -12.50 -9.44 -3.27
C CYS A 314 -11.12 -8.78 -3.07
N LEU A 315 -10.43 -9.09 -1.97
CA LEU A 315 -9.13 -8.53 -1.63
C LEU A 315 -7.97 -9.34 -2.24
N SER A 316 -6.88 -8.64 -2.50
CA SER A 316 -5.59 -9.08 -2.99
C SER A 316 -4.52 -8.84 -1.90
N PRO A 317 -4.48 -9.66 -0.85
CA PRO A 317 -3.35 -9.66 0.08
C PRO A 317 -2.09 -10.22 -0.61
N ILE A 318 -0.92 -9.95 -0.04
CA ILE A 318 0.35 -10.40 -0.62
C ILE A 318 0.60 -11.86 -0.27
N GLY A 319 0.19 -12.26 0.92
CA GLY A 319 0.44 -13.57 1.48
C GLY A 319 1.77 -13.62 2.25
N PRO A 320 1.86 -14.49 3.27
CA PRO A 320 3.03 -14.57 4.14
C PRO A 320 4.29 -14.99 3.37
N ASN A 321 4.16 -15.87 2.37
CA ASN A 321 5.30 -16.39 1.61
C ASN A 321 5.96 -15.30 0.75
N LEU A 322 5.16 -14.54 0.00
CA LEU A 322 5.67 -13.43 -0.81
C LEU A 322 6.24 -12.32 0.09
N LEU A 323 5.59 -12.01 1.21
CA LEU A 323 6.10 -11.02 2.16
C LEU A 323 7.47 -11.42 2.73
N VAL A 324 7.67 -12.70 3.07
CA VAL A 324 8.99 -13.23 3.49
C VAL A 324 10.03 -13.06 2.39
N LYS A 325 9.74 -13.50 1.15
CA LYS A 325 10.67 -13.36 0.00
C LYS A 325 11.12 -11.91 -0.20
N GLY A 326 10.20 -10.95 -0.09
CA GLY A 326 10.49 -9.52 -0.24
C GLY A 326 11.34 -8.94 0.88
N ILE A 327 11.10 -9.36 2.13
CA ILE A 327 11.91 -8.98 3.29
C ILE A 327 13.32 -9.55 3.18
N GLU A 328 13.46 -10.83 2.82
CA GLU A 328 14.76 -11.50 2.69
C GLU A 328 15.63 -10.85 1.63
N LYS A 329 15.02 -10.50 0.50
CA LYS A 329 15.66 -9.84 -0.62
C LYS A 329 16.30 -8.50 -0.23
N GLU A 330 15.53 -7.62 0.40
CA GLU A 330 15.96 -6.22 0.61
C GLU A 330 16.61 -5.99 1.99
N LEU A 331 16.17 -6.68 3.04
CA LEU A 331 16.67 -6.47 4.42
C LEU A 331 17.71 -7.50 4.86
N LYS A 332 17.81 -8.65 4.16
CA LYS A 332 18.77 -9.75 4.46
C LYS A 332 18.83 -10.11 5.95
N PRO A 333 17.70 -10.43 6.60
CA PRO A 333 17.67 -10.72 8.02
C PRO A 333 18.24 -12.11 8.33
N GLU A 334 18.58 -12.34 9.60
CA GLU A 334 18.94 -13.66 10.12
C GLU A 334 17.69 -14.53 10.37
N PHE A 335 16.60 -13.89 10.77
CA PHE A 335 15.31 -14.52 11.02
C PHE A 335 14.19 -13.67 10.45
N VAL A 336 13.19 -14.31 9.84
CA VAL A 336 11.96 -13.66 9.39
C VAL A 336 10.77 -14.59 9.62
N TYR A 337 9.64 -14.00 10.02
CA TYR A 337 8.37 -14.69 10.09
C TYR A 337 7.24 -13.74 9.72
N ALA A 338 6.37 -14.17 8.81
CA ALA A 338 5.18 -13.44 8.39
C ALA A 338 3.90 -14.21 8.74
N VAL A 339 2.83 -13.48 8.99
CA VAL A 339 1.48 -14.02 9.22
C VAL A 339 0.46 -13.17 8.48
N GLN A 340 -0.52 -13.84 7.89
CA GLN A 340 -1.75 -13.23 7.40
C GLN A 340 -2.87 -13.58 8.38
N ARG A 341 -3.57 -12.57 8.91
CA ARG A 341 -4.72 -12.76 9.78
C ARG A 341 -5.94 -13.20 8.99
N LYS A 342 -6.92 -13.74 9.71
CA LYS A 342 -8.24 -13.97 9.12
C LYS A 342 -8.85 -12.63 8.72
N PRO A 343 -9.65 -12.58 7.66
CA PRO A 343 -10.34 -11.34 7.31
C PRO A 343 -11.27 -10.88 8.42
N SER A 344 -11.33 -9.57 8.60
CA SER A 344 -12.22 -8.88 9.52
C SER A 344 -12.93 -7.75 8.76
N SER A 345 -13.78 -6.98 9.43
CA SER A 345 -14.50 -5.87 8.81
C SER A 345 -14.61 -4.69 9.73
N TYR A 346 -14.54 -3.48 9.18
CA TYR A 346 -14.81 -2.24 9.89
C TYR A 346 -15.72 -1.37 9.01
N SER A 347 -16.76 -0.77 9.59
CA SER A 347 -17.70 0.11 8.87
C SER A 347 -18.17 -0.45 7.51
N GLY A 348 -18.44 -1.75 7.42
CA GLY A 348 -18.87 -2.42 6.17
C GLY A 348 -17.77 -2.69 5.13
N HIS A 349 -16.50 -2.40 5.42
CA HIS A 349 -15.39 -2.71 4.54
C HIS A 349 -14.64 -3.96 5.04
N PRO A 350 -14.46 -5.01 4.21
CA PRO A 350 -13.62 -6.13 4.57
C PRO A 350 -12.15 -5.67 4.58
N PHE A 351 -11.39 -6.15 5.56
CA PHE A 351 -9.96 -5.92 5.62
C PHE A 351 -9.20 -7.15 6.09
N ILE A 352 -7.93 -7.24 5.67
CA ILE A 352 -6.98 -8.26 6.10
C ILE A 352 -5.74 -7.54 6.61
N VAL A 353 -5.19 -8.02 7.73
CA VAL A 353 -3.92 -7.55 8.27
C VAL A 353 -2.86 -8.63 8.04
N GLU A 354 -1.75 -8.23 7.43
CA GLU A 354 -0.55 -9.03 7.32
C GLU A 354 0.53 -8.37 8.17
N ALA A 355 1.29 -9.16 8.93
CA ALA A 355 2.39 -8.65 9.71
C ALA A 355 3.60 -9.56 9.58
N ALA A 356 4.79 -8.98 9.65
CA ALA A 356 6.03 -9.72 9.72
C ALA A 356 6.99 -9.11 10.74
N ILE A 357 7.84 -9.97 11.30
CA ILE A 357 8.96 -9.57 12.13
C ILE A 357 10.22 -10.16 11.51
N ALA A 358 11.22 -9.31 11.32
CA ALA A 358 12.54 -9.68 10.88
C ALA A 358 13.59 -9.27 11.92
N TYR A 359 14.64 -10.07 12.08
CA TYR A 359 15.66 -9.86 13.11
C TYR A 359 17.08 -10.15 12.59
N GLY A 360 18.03 -9.31 12.99
CA GLY A 360 19.47 -9.50 12.73
C GLY A 360 19.88 -9.32 11.27
N GLY A 361 21.07 -9.80 10.92
CA GLY A 361 21.60 -9.72 9.56
C GLY A 361 21.83 -8.27 9.10
N GLY A 362 21.26 -7.90 7.95
CA GLY A 362 21.34 -6.55 7.38
C GLY A 362 20.46 -5.50 8.07
N ILE A 363 19.67 -5.87 9.08
CA ILE A 363 18.83 -4.94 9.82
C ILE A 363 19.68 -4.14 10.80
N GLN A 364 19.67 -2.82 10.65
CA GLN A 364 20.34 -1.93 11.59
C GLN A 364 19.51 -1.76 12.87
N PRO A 365 20.14 -1.64 14.05
CA PRO A 365 19.44 -1.21 15.26
C PRO A 365 18.73 0.13 15.02
N PRO A 366 17.51 0.32 15.55
CA PRO A 366 16.84 1.61 15.43
C PRO A 366 17.62 2.69 16.18
N LYS A 367 17.45 3.95 15.75
CA LYS A 367 17.98 5.09 16.50
C LYS A 367 17.31 5.16 17.88
N PRO A 368 17.97 5.74 18.90
CA PRO A 368 17.38 5.87 20.23
C PRO A 368 16.00 6.54 20.18
N GLY A 369 14.98 5.86 20.71
CA GLY A 369 13.58 6.35 20.72
C GLY A 369 12.78 6.08 19.44
N GLU A 370 13.39 5.52 18.41
CA GLU A 370 12.73 5.10 17.17
C GLU A 370 12.44 3.59 17.15
N ILE A 371 11.61 3.17 16.19
CA ILE A 371 11.28 1.77 15.94
C ILE A 371 11.40 1.57 14.43
N ASN A 372 12.09 0.51 14.00
CA ASN A 372 12.13 0.12 12.59
C ASN A 372 10.78 -0.46 12.16
N LEU A 373 9.85 0.42 11.81
CA LEU A 373 8.49 0.07 11.42
C LEU A 373 8.25 0.42 9.95
N TYR A 374 7.95 -0.61 9.16
CA TYR A 374 7.55 -0.52 7.77
C TYR A 374 6.02 -0.69 7.70
N ARG A 375 5.34 0.32 7.18
CA ARG A 375 3.88 0.37 7.14
C ARG A 375 3.42 0.33 5.70
N TYR A 376 2.41 -0.48 5.45
CA TYR A 376 1.83 -0.64 4.13
C TYR A 376 0.31 -0.58 4.19
N ALA A 377 -0.29 0.05 3.19
CA ALA A 377 -1.73 0.05 2.98
C ALA A 377 -2.02 -0.22 1.50
N ASN A 378 -2.81 -1.24 1.20
CA ASN A 378 -3.10 -1.68 -0.18
C ASN A 378 -1.85 -1.77 -1.06
N LYS A 379 -0.77 -2.38 -0.53
CA LYS A 379 0.55 -2.52 -1.16
C LYS A 379 1.30 -1.19 -1.42
N ILE A 380 0.92 -0.10 -0.76
CA ILE A 380 1.63 1.20 -0.79
C ILE A 380 2.42 1.37 0.49
N PRO A 381 3.73 1.69 0.44
CA PRO A 381 4.50 2.07 1.63
C PRO A 381 4.12 3.45 2.16
N LEU A 382 3.98 3.55 3.49
CA LEU A 382 3.64 4.79 4.20
C LEU A 382 4.89 5.33 4.92
N LEU A 383 5.45 6.43 4.42
CA LEU A 383 6.75 6.96 4.90
C LEU A 383 6.66 8.14 5.87
N TYR A 384 5.53 8.87 5.88
CA TYR A 384 5.31 10.08 6.68
C TYR A 384 4.45 9.78 7.91
N ASP A 385 4.57 10.60 8.96
CA ASP A 385 3.74 10.55 10.17
C ASP A 385 3.67 9.19 10.90
N THR A 386 4.80 8.49 10.96
CA THR A 386 4.88 7.17 11.61
C THR A 386 4.39 7.17 13.06
N ALA A 387 4.63 8.24 13.83
CA ALA A 387 4.23 8.32 15.24
C ALA A 387 2.70 8.36 15.45
N SER A 388 1.96 8.88 14.46
CA SER A 388 0.51 9.03 14.51
C SER A 388 -0.25 7.78 14.07
N ASP A 389 0.44 6.85 13.41
CA ASP A 389 -0.14 5.63 12.85
C ASP A 389 -0.59 4.63 13.92
N VAL A 390 -1.73 3.98 13.68
CA VAL A 390 -2.26 2.92 14.54
C VAL A 390 -1.23 1.81 14.80
N SER A 391 -0.42 1.44 13.80
CA SER A 391 0.59 0.38 13.91
C SER A 391 1.67 0.74 14.93
N PHE A 392 2.10 2.00 14.94
CA PHE A 392 3.12 2.49 15.87
C PHE A 392 2.58 2.53 17.31
N LYS A 393 1.35 3.03 17.49
CA LYS A 393 0.68 3.03 18.80
C LYS A 393 0.52 1.62 19.36
N VAL A 394 0.10 0.67 18.51
CA VAL A 394 -0.05 -0.74 18.88
C VAL A 394 1.30 -1.32 19.32
N ILE A 395 2.37 -1.13 18.56
CA ILE A 395 3.71 -1.64 18.93
C ILE A 395 4.17 -1.05 20.28
N LYS A 396 3.97 0.25 20.53
CA LYS A 396 4.31 0.87 21.81
C LYS A 396 3.48 0.34 22.99
N SER A 397 2.22 -0.06 22.74
CA SER A 397 1.34 -0.59 23.80
C SER A 397 1.70 -2.02 24.24
N ILE A 398 2.42 -2.78 23.41
CA ILE A 398 2.78 -4.18 23.70
C ILE A 398 3.87 -4.24 24.77
N LYS A 399 3.66 -5.09 25.78
CA LYS A 399 4.68 -5.38 26.81
C LYS A 399 5.76 -6.34 26.29
N TRP A 400 6.79 -5.79 25.62
CA TRP A 400 7.87 -6.55 24.96
C TRP A 400 8.69 -7.48 25.88
N ASN A 401 8.81 -7.14 27.16
CA ASN A 401 9.47 -7.99 28.17
C ASN A 401 8.88 -9.41 28.23
N ARG A 402 7.56 -9.57 28.01
CA ARG A 402 6.90 -10.90 27.97
C ARG A 402 7.42 -11.78 26.83
N TYR A 403 7.92 -11.15 25.77
CA TYR A 403 8.49 -11.80 24.60
C TYR A 403 10.02 -11.92 24.66
N LYS A 404 10.67 -11.42 25.73
CA LYS A 404 12.14 -11.32 25.84
C LYS A 404 12.75 -10.51 24.69
N LEU A 405 12.04 -9.47 24.25
CA LEU A 405 12.47 -8.57 23.18
C LEU A 405 12.76 -7.19 23.77
N ASP A 406 13.85 -6.59 23.33
CA ASP A 406 14.14 -5.17 23.49
C ASP A 406 14.01 -4.50 22.12
N LEU A 407 13.30 -3.36 22.08
CA LEU A 407 13.10 -2.61 20.84
C LEU A 407 14.40 -1.99 20.31
N ASN A 408 15.44 -1.87 21.14
CA ASN A 408 16.77 -1.41 20.69
C ASN A 408 17.54 -2.49 19.89
N MET A 409 17.05 -3.73 19.88
CA MET A 409 17.63 -4.80 19.06
C MET A 409 17.40 -4.52 17.56
N PRO A 410 18.19 -5.13 16.66
CA PRO A 410 17.97 -5.04 15.21
C PRO A 410 16.72 -5.82 14.79
N ILE A 411 15.54 -5.32 15.13
CA ILE A 411 14.22 -5.87 14.83
C ILE A 411 13.53 -4.92 13.85
N ALA A 412 13.00 -5.45 12.76
CA ALA A 412 12.12 -4.75 11.84
C ALA A 412 10.70 -5.29 11.95
N PHE A 413 9.73 -4.40 12.12
CA PHE A 413 8.30 -4.71 12.12
C PHE A 413 7.71 -4.28 10.79
N LEU A 414 6.97 -5.18 10.14
CA LEU A 414 6.23 -4.86 8.92
C LEU A 414 4.75 -5.09 9.19
N VAL A 415 3.93 -4.10 8.86
CA VAL A 415 2.47 -4.17 8.99
C VAL A 415 1.84 -3.74 7.68
N HIS A 416 1.00 -4.58 7.11
CA HIS A 416 0.28 -4.33 5.89
C HIS A 416 -1.23 -4.48 6.10
N ILE A 417 -1.98 -3.45 5.73
CA ILE A 417 -3.44 -3.45 5.78
C ILE A 417 -3.99 -3.46 4.38
N VAL A 418 -4.87 -4.41 4.12
CA VAL A 418 -5.50 -4.64 2.82
C VAL A 418 -6.99 -4.43 2.98
N SER A 419 -7.61 -3.55 2.20
CA SER A 419 -9.04 -3.28 2.29
C SER A 419 -9.58 -2.63 1.01
N THR A 420 -10.90 -2.73 0.78
CA THR A 420 -11.58 -1.94 -0.27
C THR A 420 -11.48 -0.44 -0.02
N LYS A 421 -11.37 -0.04 1.24
CA LYS A 421 -11.18 1.34 1.68
C LYS A 421 -10.21 1.33 2.85
N ILE A 422 -9.17 2.15 2.82
CA ILE A 422 -8.25 2.30 3.95
C ILE A 422 -8.69 3.55 4.73
N PRO A 423 -8.76 3.50 6.08
CA PRO A 423 -9.20 4.62 6.89
C PRO A 423 -8.04 5.59 7.10
N TYR A 424 -7.61 6.27 6.03
CA TYR A 424 -6.62 7.34 6.14
C TYR A 424 -7.19 8.53 6.90
N LYS A 425 -6.37 9.17 7.73
CA LYS A 425 -6.76 10.42 8.41
C LYS A 425 -6.47 11.67 7.58
N THR A 426 -5.50 11.59 6.65
CA THR A 426 -5.12 12.68 5.73
C THR A 426 -5.39 12.29 4.28
N VAL A 427 -5.64 13.28 3.41
CA VAL A 427 -5.83 13.07 1.96
C VAL A 427 -4.56 12.52 1.30
N GLY A 428 -3.38 12.90 1.82
CA GLY A 428 -2.07 12.46 1.35
C GLY A 428 -1.73 10.99 1.59
N LYS A 429 -2.62 10.23 2.25
CA LYS A 429 -2.45 8.81 2.62
C LYS A 429 -1.19 8.53 3.45
N GLU A 430 -0.97 9.29 4.51
CA GLU A 430 0.30 9.22 5.25
C GLU A 430 0.28 8.22 6.39
N PHE A 431 -0.87 8.11 7.07
CA PHE A 431 -1.04 7.19 8.17
C PHE A 431 -2.49 6.73 8.30
N ILE A 432 -2.64 5.60 8.98
CA ILE A 432 -3.91 4.92 9.16
C ILE A 432 -4.52 5.36 10.50
N ALA A 433 -5.81 5.68 10.47
CA ALA A 433 -6.56 6.09 11.65
C ALA A 433 -6.67 4.98 12.70
N ASP A 434 -6.86 5.40 13.95
CA ASP A 434 -6.93 4.55 15.13
C ASP A 434 -8.32 3.91 15.26
N ILE A 435 -8.58 2.91 14.41
CA ILE A 435 -9.83 2.14 14.43
C ILE A 435 -9.66 0.91 15.34
N PRO A 436 -10.52 0.69 16.35
CA PRO A 436 -10.37 -0.39 17.32
C PRO A 436 -10.24 -1.78 16.71
N GLU A 437 -11.08 -2.11 15.72
CA GLU A 437 -11.08 -3.40 15.03
C GLU A 437 -9.75 -3.64 14.28
N VAL A 438 -9.22 -2.58 13.67
CA VAL A 438 -7.94 -2.61 12.95
C VAL A 438 -6.78 -2.75 13.94
N ALA A 439 -6.78 -1.95 15.01
CA ALA A 439 -5.77 -2.00 16.06
C ALA A 439 -5.69 -3.39 16.72
N TYR A 440 -6.85 -4.01 16.99
CA TYR A 440 -6.94 -5.36 17.54
C TYR A 440 -6.26 -6.39 16.63
N GLU A 441 -6.60 -6.42 15.34
CA GLU A 441 -6.00 -7.39 14.42
C GLU A 441 -4.50 -7.17 14.20
N ILE A 442 -4.03 -5.92 14.16
CA ILE A 442 -2.59 -5.59 14.13
C ILE A 442 -1.90 -6.12 15.38
N GLU A 443 -2.46 -5.87 16.57
CA GLU A 443 -1.86 -6.30 17.83
C GLU A 443 -1.70 -7.83 17.86
N TRP A 444 -2.73 -8.57 17.46
CA TRP A 444 -2.68 -10.03 17.40
C TRP A 444 -1.73 -10.58 16.34
N ALA A 445 -1.63 -9.92 15.18
CA ALA A 445 -0.66 -10.29 14.14
C ALA A 445 0.77 -10.15 14.66
N ILE A 446 1.10 -8.98 15.23
CA ILE A 446 2.42 -8.69 15.78
C ILE A 446 2.77 -9.61 16.95
N LYS A 447 1.84 -9.84 17.89
CA LYS A 447 2.03 -10.80 19.00
C LYS A 447 2.34 -12.21 18.49
N THR A 448 1.70 -12.62 17.39
CA THR A 448 1.95 -13.94 16.78
C THR A 448 3.37 -14.06 16.25
N CYS A 449 3.85 -13.04 15.53
CA CYS A 449 5.23 -12.99 15.06
C CYS A 449 6.22 -12.92 16.24
N ALA A 450 5.92 -12.14 17.28
CA ALA A 450 6.77 -11.98 18.45
C ALA A 450 6.99 -13.29 19.22
N ARG A 451 5.97 -14.16 19.29
CA ARG A 451 6.11 -15.51 19.88
C ARG A 451 7.10 -16.37 19.10
N LYS A 452 7.09 -16.29 17.76
CA LYS A 452 8.03 -17.03 16.91
C LYS A 452 9.46 -16.51 17.06
N LEU A 453 9.64 -15.19 17.07
CA LEU A 453 10.95 -14.59 17.33
C LEU A 453 11.49 -14.95 18.72
N LYS A 454 10.65 -14.94 19.76
CA LYS A 454 11.05 -15.40 21.11
C LYS A 454 11.60 -16.82 21.10
N SER A 455 10.93 -17.73 20.39
CA SER A 455 11.36 -19.13 20.26
C SER A 455 12.73 -19.22 19.57
N TYR A 456 12.93 -18.44 18.52
CA TYR A 456 14.20 -18.34 17.80
C TYR A 456 15.33 -17.84 18.71
N LEU A 457 15.15 -16.68 19.36
CA LEU A 457 16.15 -16.08 20.24
C LEU A 457 16.49 -16.98 21.44
N THR A 458 15.50 -17.65 22.00
CA THR A 458 15.73 -18.60 23.12
C THR A 458 16.58 -19.77 22.66
N SER A 459 16.33 -20.30 21.46
CA SER A 459 17.11 -21.39 20.88
C SER A 459 18.54 -20.94 20.55
N LYS A 460 18.70 -19.74 19.97
CA LYS A 460 20.00 -19.13 19.69
C LYS A 460 20.82 -18.91 20.96
N ALA A 461 20.22 -18.36 22.01
CA ALA A 461 20.89 -18.14 23.29
C ALA A 461 21.34 -19.46 23.94
N ARG A 462 20.51 -20.52 23.85
CA ARG A 462 20.90 -21.87 24.32
C ARG A 462 22.09 -22.42 23.55
N ARG A 463 22.11 -22.27 22.21
CA ARG A 463 23.24 -22.72 21.38
C ARG A 463 24.53 -22.00 21.75
N ILE A 464 24.49 -20.68 21.88
CA ILE A 464 25.66 -19.87 22.28
C ILE A 464 26.14 -20.25 23.69
N ALA A 465 25.23 -20.48 24.63
CA ALA A 465 25.59 -20.90 25.99
C ALA A 465 26.25 -22.29 25.99
N LEU A 466 25.76 -23.22 25.17
CA LEU A 466 26.34 -24.54 25.01
C LEU A 466 27.74 -24.46 24.38
N GLU A 467 27.90 -23.70 23.30
CA GLU A 467 29.21 -23.46 22.65
C GLU A 467 30.22 -22.86 23.64
N ARG A 468 29.82 -21.85 24.42
CA ARG A 468 30.67 -21.26 25.47
C ARG A 468 31.06 -22.30 26.54
N ARG A 469 30.10 -23.13 26.98
CA ARG A 469 30.36 -24.19 27.96
C ARG A 469 31.35 -25.22 27.40
N VAL A 470 31.17 -25.66 26.16
CA VAL A 470 32.09 -26.58 25.49
C VAL A 470 33.47 -25.97 25.38
N HIS A 471 33.59 -24.71 24.96
CA HIS A 471 34.88 -24.03 24.83
C HIS A 471 35.61 -23.88 26.18
N VAL A 472 34.88 -23.54 27.25
CA VAL A 472 35.43 -23.51 28.60
C VAL A 472 35.91 -24.91 29.00
N LEU A 473 35.10 -25.95 28.79
CA LEU A 473 35.49 -27.33 29.09
C LEU A 473 36.72 -27.77 28.28
N GLU A 474 36.83 -27.46 27.00
CA GLU A 474 38.02 -27.74 26.18
C GLU A 474 39.30 -27.13 26.78
N LYS A 475 39.22 -25.94 27.38
CA LYS A 475 40.37 -25.26 27.99
C LYS A 475 40.76 -25.83 29.36
N TYR A 476 39.78 -26.20 30.19
CA TYR A 476 40.02 -26.61 31.59
C TYR A 476 40.12 -28.12 31.78
N LEU A 477 39.44 -28.92 30.96
CA LEU A 477 39.41 -30.37 31.11
C LEU A 477 40.80 -31.03 31.00
N PRO A 478 41.71 -30.60 30.09
CA PRO A 478 43.09 -31.12 30.09
C PRO A 478 43.85 -30.81 31.39
N LYS A 479 43.67 -29.62 31.95
CA LYS A 479 44.33 -29.21 33.21
C LYS A 479 43.80 -30.00 34.40
N ILE A 480 42.48 -30.20 34.45
CA ILE A 480 41.84 -31.01 35.51
C ILE A 480 42.33 -32.46 35.43
N ALA A 481 42.41 -33.03 34.22
CA ALA A 481 42.92 -34.39 34.01
C ALA A 481 44.38 -34.53 34.47
N GLN A 482 45.22 -33.53 34.16
CA GLN A 482 46.61 -33.49 34.60
C GLN A 482 46.71 -33.48 36.14
N PHE A 483 46.09 -32.50 36.81
CA PHE A 483 46.17 -32.38 38.27
C PHE A 483 45.56 -33.58 39.01
N ALA A 484 44.47 -34.14 38.49
CA ALA A 484 43.86 -35.34 39.07
C ALA A 484 44.76 -36.57 38.95
N SER A 485 45.49 -36.70 37.83
CA SER A 485 46.44 -37.81 37.62
C SER A 485 47.65 -37.69 38.54
N GLU A 486 48.21 -36.49 38.65
CA GLU A 486 49.32 -36.18 39.57
C GLU A 486 48.94 -36.50 41.03
N LEU A 487 47.75 -36.09 41.48
CA LEU A 487 47.26 -36.38 42.84
C LEU A 487 47.07 -37.89 43.10
N ALA A 488 46.61 -38.64 42.08
CA ALA A 488 46.36 -40.06 42.17
C ALA A 488 47.63 -40.92 41.97
N GLY A 489 48.79 -40.30 41.72
CA GLY A 489 50.04 -41.00 41.42
C GLY A 489 50.01 -41.77 40.09
N LYS A 490 49.16 -41.36 39.14
CA LYS A 490 49.01 -41.99 37.82
C LYS A 490 49.58 -41.10 36.72
N ASP A 491 49.97 -41.71 35.60
CA ASP A 491 50.45 -40.97 34.44
C ASP A 491 49.31 -40.11 33.84
N PRO A 492 49.51 -38.79 33.65
CA PRO A 492 48.54 -37.88 33.02
C PRO A 492 48.06 -38.32 31.63
N SER A 493 48.88 -39.09 30.90
CA SER A 493 48.53 -39.61 29.58
C SER A 493 47.53 -40.78 29.60
N SER A 494 47.22 -41.33 30.78
CA SER A 494 46.23 -42.41 30.95
C SER A 494 44.77 -41.94 30.87
N ILE A 495 44.49 -40.64 30.90
CA ILE A 495 43.15 -40.08 30.81
C ILE A 495 42.88 -39.57 29.38
N ASP A 496 41.97 -40.23 28.66
CA ASP A 496 41.55 -39.78 27.33
C ASP A 496 40.55 -38.60 27.41
N VAL A 497 41.11 -37.40 27.45
CA VAL A 497 40.38 -36.13 27.45
C VAL A 497 39.56 -35.97 26.16
N ASN A 498 40.01 -36.53 25.03
CA ASN A 498 39.32 -36.43 23.75
C ASN A 498 38.02 -37.25 23.73
N MET A 499 37.99 -38.40 24.41
CA MET A 499 36.78 -39.20 24.57
C MET A 499 35.69 -38.43 25.35
N LEU A 500 36.07 -37.73 26.42
CA LEU A 500 35.16 -36.91 27.22
C LEU A 500 34.62 -35.70 26.43
N LEU A 501 35.49 -35.02 25.68
CA LEU A 501 35.08 -33.91 24.81
C LEU A 501 34.14 -34.38 23.69
N ARG A 502 34.35 -35.56 23.11
CA ARG A 502 33.44 -36.15 22.11
C ARG A 502 32.06 -36.47 22.68
N ARG A 503 31.96 -36.91 23.95
CA ARG A 503 30.66 -37.14 24.62
C ARG A 503 29.90 -35.84 24.90
N ILE A 504 30.59 -34.73 25.12
CA ILE A 504 29.99 -33.42 25.41
C ILE A 504 29.54 -32.71 24.12
N LYS A 505 30.16 -33.03 22.98
CA LYS A 505 29.80 -32.50 21.66
C LYS A 505 28.64 -33.23 20.97
N ARG A 506 28.28 -34.44 21.43
CA ARG A 506 27.05 -35.15 21.04
C ARG A 506 25.85 -34.56 21.77
#